data_AF-A0A1I4A5S0-F1
#
_entry.id   AF-A0A1I4A5S0-F1
#
_cell.length_a   1.000
_cell.length_b   1.000
_cell.length_c   1.000
_cell.angle_alpha   90.00
_cell.angle_beta   90.00
_cell.angle_gamma   90.00
#
_symmetry.space_group_name_H-M   'P 1'
#
loop_
_entity.id
_entity.type
_entity.pdbx_description
1 polymer ?
#
loop_
_entity_poly.entity_id
_entity_poly.type
_entity_poly.pdbx_seq_one_letter_code
_entity_poly.pdbx_strand_id
1 'polypeptide(L)'
;MSHANALLTPRGRLLLARCVVDQRWTLRRAAERFQVSAPTAARWAGRYRQHGAAGMHDRSGRPHRSPRRTPTCLERRIIKVRVTRRWGPARIGFLLGVHPSTVYRVLSRYGMARLTRLDRPTGRVIRRYEHAAPGDLVQVDVKKLGRIPDGGGWRVHGRQHRPNRHRGRGYSYLHTAIDDFSRLAYSELLTDERQETAAAFWTRANAYFASCGITVRRVLTDNGSCYRSRAFAAALDDIAHKRTRPYRPAGHQRQGRTLPPDPARGMGLRPFLRQQLRTGSGLPALAAPL
;
A
#
# COMPACT_ATOMS: atom_id res chain seq x y z
N MET A 1 -0.45 18.53 21.12
CA MET A 1 -1.71 17.81 21.35
C MET A 1 -1.81 17.59 22.85
N SER A 2 -2.82 18.17 23.50
CA SER A 2 -3.10 17.91 24.92
C SER A 2 -3.56 16.47 25.05
N HIS A 3 -2.92 15.68 25.92
CA HIS A 3 -3.31 14.29 26.20
C HIS A 3 -4.75 14.25 26.73
N ALA A 4 -5.46 13.13 26.53
CA ALA A 4 -6.85 12.95 26.98
C ALA A 4 -7.04 13.20 28.49
N ASN A 5 -5.99 13.00 29.28
CA ASN A 5 -5.97 13.20 30.74
C ASN A 5 -5.48 14.58 31.18
N ALA A 6 -5.31 15.55 30.27
CA ALA A 6 -4.89 16.89 30.65
C ALA A 6 -6.03 17.60 31.39
N LEU A 7 -5.85 17.84 32.70
CA LEU A 7 -6.82 18.49 33.60
C LEU A 7 -7.35 19.83 33.03
N LEU A 8 -6.51 20.54 32.27
CA LEU A 8 -6.86 21.77 31.54
C LEU A 8 -6.60 21.61 30.03
N THR A 9 -7.64 21.19 29.30
CA THR A 9 -7.70 21.31 27.84
C THR A 9 -7.74 22.78 27.41
N PRO A 10 -7.47 23.11 26.13
CA PRO A 10 -7.64 24.47 25.61
C PRO A 10 -9.02 25.07 25.93
N ARG A 11 -10.07 24.25 25.87
CA ARG A 11 -11.44 24.64 26.26
C ARG A 11 -11.54 24.95 27.76
N GLY A 12 -10.97 24.12 28.63
CA GLY A 12 -10.95 24.36 30.08
C GLY A 12 -10.23 25.66 30.44
N ARG A 13 -9.10 25.96 29.78
CA ARG A 13 -8.34 27.20 29.99
C ARG A 13 -9.13 28.43 29.57
N LEU A 14 -9.86 28.33 28.46
CA LEU A 14 -10.75 29.39 28.00
C LEU A 14 -11.85 29.68 29.01
N LEU A 15 -12.54 28.65 29.51
CA LEU A 15 -13.60 28.81 30.50
C LEU A 15 -13.06 29.44 31.80
N LEU A 16 -11.93 28.96 32.29
CA LEU A 16 -11.26 29.54 33.46
C LEU A 16 -11.00 31.03 33.24
N ALA A 17 -10.39 31.39 32.10
CA ALA A 17 -10.02 32.76 31.82
C ALA A 17 -11.24 33.68 31.70
N ARG A 18 -12.34 33.21 31.09
CA ARG A 18 -13.61 33.96 31.01
C ARG A 18 -14.25 34.20 32.37
N CYS A 19 -14.20 33.23 33.28
CA CYS A 19 -14.68 33.43 34.65
C CYS A 19 -13.93 34.58 35.34
N VAL A 20 -12.60 34.65 35.17
CA VAL A 20 -11.78 35.70 35.79
C VAL A 20 -11.93 37.05 35.08
N VAL A 21 -11.92 37.08 33.74
CA VAL A 21 -11.84 38.32 32.95
C VAL A 21 -13.21 38.89 32.63
N ASP A 22 -14.15 38.06 32.17
CA ASP A 22 -15.47 38.51 31.68
C ASP A 22 -16.48 38.54 32.83
N GLN A 23 -16.48 37.51 33.70
CA GLN A 23 -17.40 37.39 34.83
C GLN A 23 -16.84 37.97 36.14
N ARG A 24 -15.61 38.51 36.11
CA ARG A 24 -14.93 39.16 37.23
C ARG A 24 -14.79 38.32 38.51
N TRP A 25 -14.68 37.00 38.38
CA TRP A 25 -14.40 36.14 39.53
C TRP A 25 -13.00 36.41 40.10
N THR A 26 -12.86 36.26 41.41
CA THR A 26 -11.54 36.29 42.05
C THR A 26 -10.68 35.11 41.58
N LEU A 27 -9.36 35.30 41.54
CA LEU A 27 -8.42 34.27 41.11
C LEU A 27 -8.55 32.99 41.94
N ARG A 28 -8.75 33.11 43.27
CA ARG A 28 -8.92 31.96 44.17
C ARG A 28 -10.18 31.14 43.84
N ARG A 29 -11.32 31.82 43.66
CA ARG A 29 -12.59 31.17 43.29
C ARG A 29 -12.49 30.43 41.96
N ALA A 30 -11.89 31.06 40.95
CA ALA A 30 -11.68 30.41 39.66
C ALA A 30 -10.69 29.23 39.78
N ALA A 31 -9.62 29.38 40.55
CA ALA A 31 -8.63 28.32 40.72
C ALA A 31 -9.24 27.07 41.40
N GLU A 32 -10.07 27.27 42.43
CA GLU A 32 -10.82 26.20 43.11
C GLU A 32 -11.80 25.49 42.17
N ARG A 33 -12.61 26.24 41.42
CA ARG A 33 -13.61 25.69 40.49
C ARG A 33 -13.01 24.79 39.40
N PHE A 34 -11.80 25.14 38.96
CA PHE A 34 -11.07 24.45 37.89
C PHE A 34 -9.93 23.57 38.42
N GLN A 35 -9.84 23.36 39.74
CA GLN A 35 -8.88 22.48 40.40
C GLN A 35 -7.41 22.78 40.01
N VAL A 36 -7.05 24.07 40.04
CA VAL A 36 -5.68 24.55 39.78
C VAL A 36 -5.21 25.53 40.85
N SER A 37 -3.93 25.89 40.82
CA SER A 37 -3.38 26.93 41.68
C SER A 37 -3.77 28.35 41.20
N ALA A 38 -3.91 29.30 42.13
CA ALA A 38 -4.19 30.70 41.79
C ALA A 38 -3.15 31.33 40.83
N PRO A 39 -1.84 31.04 40.91
CA PRO A 39 -0.87 31.47 39.89
C PRO A 39 -1.15 30.90 38.49
N THR A 40 -1.64 29.65 38.40
CA THR A 40 -2.03 29.06 37.12
C THR A 40 -3.25 29.77 36.53
N ALA A 41 -4.24 30.08 37.37
CA ALA A 41 -5.40 30.87 36.96
C ALA A 41 -4.99 32.27 36.49
N ALA A 42 -4.10 32.93 37.22
CA ALA A 42 -3.56 34.25 36.87
C ALA A 42 -2.82 34.23 35.52
N ARG A 43 -2.00 33.21 35.26
CA ARG A 43 -1.29 33.02 34.00
C ARG A 43 -2.24 32.91 32.82
N TRP A 44 -3.30 32.11 32.95
CA TRP A 44 -4.28 31.91 31.86
C TRP A 44 -5.16 33.15 31.66
N ALA A 45 -5.61 33.81 32.73
CA ALA A 45 -6.33 35.07 32.65
C ALA A 45 -5.49 36.17 31.98
N GLY A 46 -4.23 36.32 32.37
CA GLY A 46 -3.30 37.27 31.75
C GLY A 46 -3.10 37.00 30.25
N ARG A 47 -2.93 35.72 29.88
CA ARG A 47 -2.80 35.34 28.47
C ARG A 47 -4.09 35.59 27.66
N TYR A 48 -5.26 35.39 28.26
CA TYR A 48 -6.54 35.69 27.63
C TYR A 48 -6.74 37.19 27.40
N ARG A 49 -6.34 38.04 28.34
CA ARG A 49 -6.36 39.51 28.14
C ARG A 49 -5.49 39.93 26.94
N GLN A 50 -4.35 39.28 26.74
CA GLN A 50 -3.41 39.64 25.66
C GLN A 50 -3.77 39.07 24.28
N HIS A 51 -4.37 37.87 24.23
CA HIS A 51 -4.49 37.10 22.98
C HIS A 51 -5.89 36.51 22.76
N GLY A 52 -6.85 36.81 23.63
CA GLY A 52 -8.21 36.27 23.59
C GLY A 52 -8.25 34.75 23.59
N ALA A 53 -9.28 34.20 22.95
CA ALA A 53 -9.48 32.75 22.86
C ALA A 53 -8.35 32.02 22.11
N ALA A 54 -7.71 32.68 21.12
CA ALA A 54 -6.61 32.10 20.36
C ALA A 54 -5.41 31.73 21.27
N GLY A 55 -5.17 32.51 22.32
CA GLY A 55 -4.08 32.29 23.28
C GLY A 55 -4.18 31.03 24.15
N MET A 56 -5.33 30.34 24.16
CA MET A 56 -5.54 29.18 25.05
C MET A 56 -4.91 27.88 24.54
N HIS A 57 -4.51 27.87 23.27
CA HIS A 57 -3.78 26.76 22.66
C HIS A 57 -2.36 26.67 23.21
N ASP A 58 -1.82 25.45 23.24
CA ASP A 58 -0.42 25.23 23.58
C ASP A 58 0.47 25.95 22.55
N ARG A 59 1.36 26.80 23.05
CA ARG A 59 2.47 27.29 22.24
C ARG A 59 3.46 26.16 22.07
N SER A 60 4.09 26.10 20.90
CA SER A 60 5.21 25.21 20.69
C SER A 60 6.30 25.50 21.73
N GLY A 61 6.64 24.52 22.57
CA GLY A 61 7.80 24.59 23.47
C GLY A 61 9.14 24.48 22.73
N ARG A 62 9.11 24.42 21.39
CA ARG A 62 10.31 24.36 20.57
C ARG A 62 11.05 25.70 20.64
N PRO A 63 12.38 25.69 20.84
CA PRO A 63 13.20 26.90 20.81
C PRO A 63 12.97 27.69 19.52
N HIS A 64 12.84 29.02 19.63
CA HIS A 64 12.75 29.93 18.48
C HIS A 64 14.00 29.85 17.60
N ARG A 65 15.17 29.60 18.20
CA ARG A 65 16.45 29.39 17.51
C ARG A 65 17.06 28.06 17.92
N SER A 66 17.59 27.32 16.95
CA SER A 66 18.34 26.08 17.19
C SER A 66 19.76 26.25 16.66
N PRO A 67 20.71 26.71 17.50
CA PRO A 67 22.08 27.01 17.08
C PRO A 67 22.81 25.80 16.50
N ARG A 68 22.53 24.60 17.02
CA ARG A 68 23.11 23.33 16.54
C ARG A 68 22.35 22.74 15.34
N ARG A 69 21.55 23.54 14.64
CA ARG A 69 20.85 23.08 13.44
C ARG A 69 21.88 22.81 12.34
N THR A 70 21.69 21.71 11.63
CA THR A 70 22.48 21.36 10.45
C THR A 70 22.57 22.55 9.49
N PRO A 71 23.78 22.97 9.07
CA PRO A 71 23.95 24.06 8.12
C PRO A 71 23.19 23.80 6.81
N THR A 72 22.59 24.84 6.24
CA THR A 72 21.78 24.74 5.01
C THR A 72 22.56 24.12 3.84
N CYS A 73 23.87 24.35 3.75
CA CYS A 73 24.73 23.73 2.72
C CYS A 73 24.73 22.19 2.82
N LEU A 74 24.84 21.65 4.03
CA LEU A 74 24.78 20.21 4.28
C LEU A 74 23.36 19.67 4.07
N GLU A 75 22.33 20.41 4.47
CA GLU A 75 20.93 20.04 4.16
C GLU A 75 20.71 19.90 2.65
N ARG A 76 21.21 20.86 1.85
CA ARG A 76 21.15 20.82 0.38
C ARG A 76 21.94 19.64 -0.21
N ARG A 77 23.12 19.32 0.33
CA ARG A 77 23.90 18.14 -0.09
C ARG A 77 23.13 16.84 0.18
N ILE A 78 22.51 16.70 1.36
CA ILE A 78 21.65 15.56 1.71
C ILE A 78 20.52 15.41 0.70
N ILE A 79 19.83 16.50 0.39
CA ILE A 79 18.72 16.51 -0.58
C ILE A 79 19.19 16.14 -1.98
N LYS A 80 20.31 16.73 -2.44
CA LYS A 80 20.91 16.42 -3.75
C LYS A 80 21.19 14.93 -3.89
N VAL A 81 21.89 14.32 -2.92
CA VAL A 81 22.18 12.88 -2.95
C VAL A 81 20.89 12.07 -2.92
N ARG A 82 19.90 12.46 -2.12
CA ARG A 82 18.59 11.79 -2.06
C ARG A 82 17.89 11.77 -3.41
N VAL A 83 17.82 12.90 -4.10
CA VAL A 83 17.10 13.02 -5.38
C VAL A 83 17.86 12.31 -6.49
N THR A 84 19.17 12.53 -6.62
CA THR A 84 19.97 11.97 -7.71
C THR A 84 20.18 10.46 -7.57
N ARG A 85 20.48 9.97 -6.35
CA ARG A 85 20.87 8.57 -6.13
C ARG A 85 19.76 7.70 -5.56
N ARG A 86 18.65 8.28 -5.08
CA ARG A 86 17.54 7.56 -4.41
C ARG A 86 18.03 6.71 -3.23
N TRP A 87 18.96 7.24 -2.45
CA TRP A 87 19.56 6.54 -1.30
C TRP A 87 18.78 6.76 0.00
N GLY A 88 18.84 5.75 0.87
CA GLY A 88 18.30 5.82 2.23
C GLY A 88 19.23 6.58 3.19
N PRO A 89 18.75 6.92 4.39
CA PRO A 89 19.52 7.71 5.36
C PRO A 89 20.90 7.15 5.71
N ALA A 90 21.04 5.82 5.81
CA ALA A 90 22.32 5.18 6.13
C ALA A 90 23.40 5.42 5.07
N ARG A 91 23.08 5.19 3.79
CA ARG A 91 24.05 5.39 2.68
C ARG A 91 24.38 6.86 2.47
N ILE A 92 23.41 7.75 2.62
CA ILE A 92 23.66 9.20 2.55
C ILE A 92 24.54 9.65 3.72
N GLY A 93 24.27 9.13 4.92
CA GLY A 93 25.04 9.43 6.12
C GLY A 93 26.49 9.01 5.98
N PHE A 94 26.72 7.77 5.51
CA PHE A 94 28.05 7.26 5.19
C PHE A 94 28.78 8.15 4.18
N LEU A 95 28.13 8.51 3.06
CA LEU A 95 28.75 9.34 2.02
C LEU A 95 29.12 10.76 2.50
N LEU A 96 28.31 11.36 3.37
CA LEU A 96 28.45 12.75 3.78
C LEU A 96 29.10 12.92 5.16
N GLY A 97 29.50 11.81 5.82
CA GLY A 97 30.10 11.85 7.15
C GLY A 97 29.14 12.33 8.24
N VAL A 98 27.84 12.02 8.13
CA VAL A 98 26.81 12.46 9.07
C VAL A 98 25.97 11.30 9.59
N HIS A 99 25.52 11.39 10.84
CA HIS A 99 24.71 10.35 11.43
C HIS A 99 23.37 10.15 10.67
N PRO A 100 22.91 8.91 10.43
CA PRO A 100 21.68 8.63 9.68
C PRO A 100 20.43 9.33 10.24
N SER A 101 20.37 9.54 11.56
CA SER A 101 19.25 10.28 12.19
C SER A 101 19.20 11.75 11.78
N THR A 102 20.36 12.39 11.56
CA THR A 102 20.45 13.77 11.03
C THR A 102 19.90 13.81 9.61
N VAL A 103 20.30 12.86 8.76
CA VAL A 103 19.77 12.73 7.40
C VAL A 103 18.25 12.55 7.43
N TYR A 104 17.74 11.65 8.27
CA TYR A 104 16.31 11.44 8.42
C TYR A 104 15.56 12.71 8.85
N ARG A 105 16.09 13.44 9.85
CA ARG A 105 15.50 14.71 10.31
C ARG A 105 15.49 15.79 9.23
N VAL A 106 16.53 15.86 8.40
CA VAL A 106 16.56 16.78 7.25
C VAL A 106 15.51 16.35 6.22
N LEU A 107 15.52 15.10 5.77
CA LEU A 107 14.55 14.61 4.78
C LEU A 107 13.09 14.83 5.21
N SER A 108 12.76 14.52 6.46
CA SER A 108 11.41 14.74 7.02
C SER A 108 11.01 16.22 7.04
N ARG A 109 11.96 17.12 7.34
CA ARG A 109 11.69 18.57 7.36
C ARG A 109 11.39 19.14 5.98
N TYR A 110 12.03 18.60 4.94
CA TYR A 110 11.78 18.99 3.55
C TYR A 110 10.66 18.15 2.90
N GLY A 111 9.88 17.39 3.68
CA GLY A 111 8.72 16.65 3.17
C GLY A 111 9.08 15.52 2.20
N MET A 112 10.32 15.02 2.21
CA MET A 112 10.77 13.99 1.28
C MET A 112 10.08 12.66 1.55
N ALA A 113 9.35 12.14 0.56
CA ALA A 113 8.67 10.86 0.68
C ALA A 113 9.66 9.71 0.94
N ARG A 114 9.23 8.69 1.70
CA ARG A 114 9.98 7.44 1.90
C ARG A 114 10.18 6.75 0.55
N LEU A 115 11.36 6.16 0.31
CA LEU A 115 11.66 5.49 -0.96
C LEU A 115 10.68 4.36 -1.26
N THR A 116 10.17 3.69 -0.22
CA THR A 116 9.15 2.63 -0.34
C THR A 116 7.81 3.15 -0.87
N ARG A 117 7.56 4.46 -0.76
CA ARG A 117 6.39 5.13 -1.33
C ARG A 117 6.64 5.71 -2.72
N LEU A 118 7.87 5.59 -3.24
CA LEU A 118 8.22 6.08 -4.56
C LEU A 118 8.24 4.93 -5.55
N ASP A 119 7.68 5.17 -6.73
CA ASP A 119 7.80 4.27 -7.86
C ASP A 119 9.27 4.22 -8.31
N ARG A 120 9.86 3.02 -8.38
CA ARG A 120 11.31 2.85 -8.58
C ARG A 120 11.78 3.40 -9.93
N PRO A 121 11.07 3.21 -11.05
CA PRO A 121 11.41 3.87 -12.32
C PRO A 121 11.27 5.39 -12.25
N THR A 122 10.08 5.91 -11.90
CA THR A 122 9.77 7.34 -12.08
C THR A 122 10.19 8.24 -10.92
N GLY A 123 10.45 7.69 -9.74
CA GLY A 123 10.76 8.45 -8.52
C GLY A 123 9.58 9.25 -7.96
N ARG A 124 8.37 9.07 -8.51
CA ARG A 124 7.15 9.75 -8.06
C ARG A 124 6.45 8.97 -6.97
N VAL A 125 5.69 9.66 -6.12
CA VAL A 125 4.87 8.99 -5.10
C VAL A 125 3.87 8.05 -5.78
N ILE A 126 3.85 6.80 -5.34
CA ILE A 126 2.93 5.77 -5.83
C ILE A 126 1.51 6.21 -5.49
N ARG A 127 0.73 6.58 -6.51
CA ARG A 127 -0.72 6.77 -6.39
C ARG A 127 -1.38 5.43 -6.68
N ARG A 128 -2.00 4.85 -5.66
CA ARG A 128 -2.87 3.68 -5.80
C ARG A 128 -4.27 4.19 -6.14
N TYR A 129 -4.86 3.62 -7.17
CA TYR A 129 -6.28 3.80 -7.46
C TYR A 129 -7.03 2.57 -6.97
N GLU A 130 -8.29 2.77 -6.64
CA GLU A 130 -9.26 1.75 -6.33
C GLU A 130 -10.56 2.22 -6.96
N HIS A 131 -11.24 1.34 -7.68
CA HIS A 131 -12.55 1.64 -8.26
C HIS A 131 -13.65 1.67 -7.18
N ALA A 132 -14.82 2.23 -7.49
CA ALA A 132 -15.84 2.49 -6.48
C ALA A 132 -16.71 1.27 -6.15
N ALA A 133 -16.82 0.30 -7.08
CA ALA A 133 -17.65 -0.88 -6.93
C ALA A 133 -16.96 -2.15 -7.49
N PRO A 134 -17.36 -3.36 -7.01
CA PRO A 134 -16.96 -4.61 -7.65
C PRO A 134 -17.34 -4.63 -9.13
N GLY A 135 -16.47 -5.18 -9.98
CA GLY A 135 -16.71 -5.32 -11.41
C GLY A 135 -16.42 -4.06 -12.23
N ASP A 136 -16.18 -2.91 -11.61
CA ASP A 136 -15.79 -1.68 -12.32
C ASP A 136 -14.48 -1.84 -13.12
N LEU A 137 -13.58 -2.70 -12.62
CA LEU A 137 -12.34 -3.10 -13.27
C LEU A 137 -11.85 -4.47 -12.77
N VAL A 138 -11.76 -5.45 -13.66
CA VAL A 138 -11.08 -6.73 -13.42
C VAL A 138 -9.73 -6.74 -14.13
N GLN A 139 -8.65 -7.06 -13.41
CA GLN A 139 -7.31 -7.21 -13.99
C GLN A 139 -7.08 -8.68 -14.35
N VAL A 140 -6.65 -8.94 -15.59
CA VAL A 140 -6.34 -10.29 -16.08
C VAL A 140 -4.86 -10.37 -16.48
N ASP A 141 -4.18 -11.40 -16.00
CA ASP A 141 -2.74 -11.62 -16.22
C ASP A 141 -2.41 -13.12 -16.35
N VAL A 142 -1.38 -13.44 -17.15
CA VAL A 142 -0.82 -14.81 -17.21
C VAL A 142 0.58 -14.81 -16.61
N LYS A 143 0.77 -15.67 -15.62
CA LYS A 143 2.08 -15.91 -15.03
C LYS A 143 2.66 -17.25 -15.48
N LYS A 144 3.78 -17.20 -16.20
CA LYS A 144 4.58 -18.38 -16.53
C LYS A 144 5.40 -18.84 -15.33
N LEU A 145 5.20 -20.07 -14.91
CA LEU A 145 5.95 -20.70 -13.83
C LEU A 145 6.67 -21.93 -14.38
N GLY A 146 7.97 -22.03 -14.13
CA GLY A 146 8.73 -23.24 -14.51
C GLY A 146 8.23 -24.44 -13.72
N ARG A 147 7.99 -25.56 -14.40
CA ARG A 147 7.54 -26.78 -13.72
C ARG A 147 8.63 -27.31 -12.78
N ILE A 148 8.23 -27.64 -11.56
CA ILE A 148 9.10 -28.26 -10.57
C ILE A 148 9.13 -29.77 -10.85
N PRO A 149 10.31 -30.43 -10.83
CA PRO A 149 10.38 -31.88 -10.96
C PRO A 149 9.67 -32.60 -9.81
N ASP A 150 9.15 -33.80 -10.09
CA ASP A 150 8.67 -34.71 -9.05
C ASP A 150 9.83 -35.06 -8.12
N GLY A 151 9.58 -35.01 -6.81
CA GLY A 151 10.63 -35.13 -5.80
C GLY A 151 11.43 -33.84 -5.53
N GLY A 152 11.14 -32.72 -6.22
CA GLY A 152 11.74 -31.41 -5.95
C GLY A 152 12.89 -31.02 -6.89
N GLY A 153 13.25 -29.74 -6.87
CA GLY A 153 14.33 -29.19 -7.71
C GLY A 153 15.70 -29.22 -7.04
N TRP A 154 16.69 -28.56 -7.66
CA TRP A 154 18.05 -28.42 -7.13
C TRP A 154 18.16 -27.86 -5.70
N ARG A 155 17.10 -27.21 -5.19
CA ARG A 155 17.04 -26.78 -3.79
C ARG A 155 16.91 -27.95 -2.80
N VAL A 156 16.33 -29.06 -3.25
CA VAL A 156 16.18 -30.30 -2.47
C VAL A 156 17.39 -31.21 -2.73
N HIS A 157 17.80 -31.35 -3.99
CA HIS A 157 18.83 -32.33 -4.39
C HIS A 157 20.25 -31.76 -4.53
N GLY A 158 20.44 -30.45 -4.31
CA GLY A 158 21.74 -29.79 -4.47
C GLY A 158 21.96 -29.19 -5.86
N ARG A 159 22.92 -28.26 -5.97
CA ARG A 159 23.17 -27.45 -7.18
C ARG A 159 23.60 -28.28 -8.39
N GLN A 160 24.16 -29.48 -8.20
CA GLN A 160 24.46 -30.39 -9.30
C GLN A 160 23.21 -30.89 -10.04
N HIS A 161 22.05 -30.95 -9.38
CA HIS A 161 20.76 -31.32 -10.00
C HIS A 161 20.03 -30.12 -10.58
N ARG A 162 20.75 -29.04 -10.91
CA ARG A 162 20.15 -27.89 -11.58
C ARG A 162 19.77 -28.29 -13.01
N PRO A 163 18.47 -28.27 -13.36
CA PRO A 163 18.05 -28.65 -14.70
C PRO A 163 18.72 -27.73 -15.74
N ASN A 164 19.15 -28.33 -16.85
CA ASN A 164 19.75 -27.60 -17.94
C ASN A 164 18.74 -26.58 -18.50
N ARG A 165 19.15 -25.31 -18.66
CA ARG A 165 18.27 -24.20 -19.06
C ARG A 165 17.56 -24.46 -20.39
N HIS A 166 18.14 -25.27 -21.26
CA HIS A 166 17.62 -25.57 -22.61
C HIS A 166 16.74 -26.82 -22.68
N ARG A 167 16.69 -27.65 -21.63
CA ARG A 167 15.91 -28.91 -21.58
C ARG A 167 15.01 -28.92 -20.34
N GLY A 168 14.37 -27.80 -20.04
CA GLY A 168 13.46 -27.69 -18.89
C GLY A 168 12.17 -28.49 -19.12
N ARG A 169 11.51 -28.93 -18.04
CA ARG A 169 10.22 -29.65 -18.02
C ARG A 169 9.01 -28.83 -18.55
N GLY A 170 9.25 -27.73 -19.28
CA GLY A 170 8.24 -26.79 -19.73
C GLY A 170 7.76 -25.82 -18.64
N TYR A 171 6.73 -25.06 -19.00
CA TYR A 171 6.08 -24.09 -18.12
C TYR A 171 4.66 -24.53 -17.79
N SER A 172 4.17 -24.11 -16.63
CA SER A 172 2.74 -24.04 -16.34
C SER A 172 2.31 -22.58 -16.37
N TYR A 173 1.12 -22.33 -16.89
CA TYR A 173 0.62 -20.97 -17.12
C TYR A 173 -0.52 -20.73 -16.14
N LEU A 174 -0.27 -19.89 -15.14
CA LEU A 174 -1.30 -19.49 -14.18
C LEU A 174 -2.04 -18.29 -14.75
N HIS A 175 -3.26 -18.50 -15.22
CA HIS A 175 -4.15 -17.43 -15.65
C HIS A 175 -4.93 -16.94 -14.44
N THR A 176 -4.92 -15.64 -14.21
CA THR A 176 -5.54 -15.04 -13.02
C THR A 176 -6.34 -13.81 -13.41
N ALA A 177 -7.59 -13.74 -12.94
CA ALA A 177 -8.47 -12.60 -13.03
C ALA A 177 -8.78 -12.09 -11.62
N ILE A 178 -8.54 -10.82 -11.33
CA ILE A 178 -8.72 -10.21 -10.00
C ILE A 178 -9.55 -8.95 -10.12
N ASP A 179 -10.63 -8.86 -9.36
CA ASP A 179 -11.42 -7.63 -9.23
C ASP A 179 -10.66 -6.59 -8.39
N ASP A 180 -10.64 -5.33 -8.86
CA ASP A 180 -9.84 -4.29 -8.21
C ASP A 180 -10.44 -3.80 -6.88
N PHE A 181 -11.76 -3.89 -6.69
CA PHE A 181 -12.42 -3.42 -5.47
C PHE A 181 -12.49 -4.53 -4.41
N SER A 182 -13.21 -5.61 -4.69
CA SER A 182 -13.43 -6.72 -3.75
C SER A 182 -12.19 -7.57 -3.50
N ARG A 183 -11.19 -7.50 -4.40
CA ARG A 183 -10.01 -8.39 -4.45
C ARG A 183 -10.36 -9.86 -4.62
N LEU A 184 -11.58 -10.18 -5.04
CA LEU A 184 -11.96 -11.54 -5.43
C LEU A 184 -11.12 -11.97 -6.64
N ALA A 185 -10.53 -13.16 -6.55
CA ALA A 185 -9.63 -13.69 -7.54
C ALA A 185 -10.16 -15.04 -8.08
N TYR A 186 -10.17 -15.16 -9.40
CA TYR A 186 -10.36 -16.41 -10.12
C TYR A 186 -9.04 -16.80 -10.76
N SER A 187 -8.62 -18.07 -10.66
CA SER A 187 -7.35 -18.52 -11.22
C SER A 187 -7.40 -19.97 -11.68
N GLU A 188 -6.75 -20.22 -12.82
CA GLU A 188 -6.63 -21.54 -13.41
C GLU A 188 -5.19 -21.82 -13.84
N LEU A 189 -4.78 -23.07 -13.69
CA LEU A 189 -3.51 -23.55 -14.22
C LEU A 189 -3.77 -24.18 -15.59
N LEU A 190 -3.29 -23.54 -16.65
CA LEU A 190 -3.47 -23.94 -18.03
C LEU A 190 -2.14 -24.33 -18.69
N THR A 191 -2.24 -24.99 -19.84
CA THR A 191 -1.11 -25.58 -20.57
C THR A 191 -0.31 -24.57 -21.37
N ASP A 192 -0.92 -23.44 -21.72
CA ASP A 192 -0.32 -22.39 -22.55
C ASP A 192 -0.98 -21.02 -22.31
N GLU A 193 -0.54 -20.01 -23.07
CA GLU A 193 -1.07 -18.64 -23.08
C GLU A 193 -1.58 -18.23 -24.46
N ARG A 194 -2.06 -19.19 -25.26
CA ARG A 194 -2.59 -18.91 -26.60
C ARG A 194 -3.90 -18.13 -26.51
N GLN A 195 -4.27 -17.52 -27.63
CA GLN A 195 -5.44 -16.65 -27.71
C GLN A 195 -6.74 -17.41 -27.36
N GLU A 196 -6.89 -18.66 -27.79
CA GLU A 196 -8.04 -19.51 -27.52
C GLU A 196 -8.13 -19.84 -26.02
N THR A 197 -6.99 -20.19 -25.42
CA THR A 197 -6.87 -20.51 -24.00
C THR A 197 -7.22 -19.30 -23.12
N ALA A 198 -6.71 -18.11 -23.48
CA ALA A 198 -7.00 -16.87 -22.76
C ALA A 198 -8.48 -16.46 -22.88
N ALA A 199 -9.09 -16.61 -24.06
CA ALA A 199 -10.50 -16.33 -24.29
C ALA A 199 -11.42 -17.29 -23.52
N ALA A 200 -11.10 -18.58 -23.54
CA ALA A 200 -11.84 -19.59 -22.79
C ALA A 200 -11.71 -19.39 -21.28
N PHE A 201 -10.51 -19.05 -20.80
CA PHE A 201 -10.28 -18.66 -19.40
C PHE A 201 -11.15 -17.46 -19.01
N TRP A 202 -11.16 -16.40 -19.83
CA TRP A 202 -11.96 -15.22 -19.56
C TRP A 202 -13.45 -15.54 -19.46
N THR A 203 -13.97 -16.36 -20.37
CA THR A 203 -15.39 -16.79 -20.35
C THR A 203 -15.77 -17.46 -19.03
N ARG A 204 -14.93 -18.37 -18.54
CA ARG A 204 -15.14 -19.04 -17.25
C ARG A 204 -14.99 -18.10 -16.07
N ALA A 205 -13.99 -17.22 -16.12
CA ALA A 205 -13.78 -16.20 -15.09
C ALA A 205 -14.98 -15.25 -14.98
N ASN A 206 -15.51 -14.78 -16.11
CA ASN A 206 -16.67 -13.89 -16.14
C ASN A 206 -17.92 -14.59 -15.58
N ALA A 207 -18.16 -15.85 -15.94
CA ALA A 207 -19.25 -16.65 -15.37
C ALA A 207 -19.11 -16.83 -13.84
N TYR A 208 -17.88 -17.01 -13.34
CA TYR A 208 -17.61 -17.06 -11.91
C TYR A 208 -17.86 -15.73 -11.20
N PHE A 209 -17.44 -14.60 -11.78
CA PHE A 209 -17.76 -13.29 -11.21
C PHE A 209 -19.27 -13.03 -11.19
N ALA A 210 -19.98 -13.40 -12.26
CA ALA A 210 -21.43 -13.29 -12.34
C ALA A 210 -22.13 -14.13 -11.27
N SER A 211 -21.67 -15.36 -11.01
CA SER A 211 -22.24 -16.22 -9.94
C SER A 211 -22.00 -15.64 -8.53
N CYS A 212 -21.00 -14.78 -8.39
CA CYS A 212 -20.71 -14.03 -7.17
C CYS A 212 -21.46 -12.67 -7.11
N GLY A 213 -22.37 -12.39 -8.05
CA GLY A 213 -23.13 -11.14 -8.14
C GLY A 213 -22.33 -9.95 -8.67
N ILE A 214 -21.18 -10.19 -9.31
CA ILE A 214 -20.31 -9.14 -9.86
C ILE A 214 -20.52 -9.06 -11.37
N THR A 215 -21.04 -7.93 -11.85
CA THR A 215 -21.11 -7.62 -13.28
C THR A 215 -19.86 -6.89 -13.72
N VAL A 216 -19.04 -7.53 -14.55
CA VAL A 216 -17.78 -6.92 -14.99
C VAL A 216 -18.04 -5.91 -16.10
N ARG A 217 -17.61 -4.67 -15.87
CA ARG A 217 -17.75 -3.54 -16.82
C ARG A 217 -16.51 -3.31 -17.65
N ARG A 218 -15.33 -3.63 -17.11
CA ARG A 218 -14.04 -3.38 -17.75
C ARG A 218 -13.03 -4.45 -17.39
N VAL A 219 -12.21 -4.81 -18.37
CA VAL A 219 -11.07 -5.71 -18.17
C VAL A 219 -9.77 -4.99 -18.48
N LEU A 220 -8.80 -5.06 -17.58
CA LEU A 220 -7.43 -4.56 -17.77
C LEU A 220 -6.47 -5.71 -18.01
N THR A 221 -5.86 -5.76 -19.19
CA THR A 221 -4.78 -6.70 -19.52
C THR A 221 -3.49 -5.96 -19.85
N ASP A 222 -2.38 -6.68 -19.88
CA ASP A 222 -1.18 -6.19 -20.54
C ASP A 222 -1.32 -6.21 -22.09
N ASN A 223 -0.21 -5.96 -22.79
CA ASN A 223 -0.18 -5.95 -24.26
C ASN A 223 0.25 -7.30 -24.86
N GLY A 224 0.11 -8.40 -24.11
CA GLY A 224 0.35 -9.75 -24.61
C GLY A 224 -0.44 -10.04 -25.88
N SER A 225 0.14 -10.83 -26.79
CA SER A 225 -0.47 -11.13 -28.09
C SER A 225 -1.82 -11.82 -27.96
N CYS A 226 -2.00 -12.70 -26.96
CA CYS A 226 -3.26 -13.37 -26.68
C CYS A 226 -4.38 -12.39 -26.34
N TYR A 227 -4.11 -11.36 -25.54
CA TYR A 227 -5.10 -10.33 -25.19
C TYR A 227 -5.37 -9.33 -26.31
N ARG A 228 -4.47 -9.23 -27.30
CA ARG A 228 -4.69 -8.40 -28.50
C ARG A 228 -5.47 -9.14 -29.59
N SER A 229 -5.73 -10.42 -29.41
CA SER A 229 -6.39 -11.26 -30.42
C SER A 229 -7.87 -10.92 -30.59
N ARG A 230 -8.41 -11.25 -31.77
CA ARG A 230 -9.85 -11.17 -32.03
C ARG A 230 -10.63 -12.16 -31.18
N ALA A 231 -10.06 -13.33 -30.87
CA ALA A 231 -10.69 -14.33 -30.02
C ALA A 231 -10.94 -13.79 -28.60
N PHE A 232 -9.97 -13.08 -28.03
CA PHE A 232 -10.14 -12.47 -26.70
C PHE A 232 -11.13 -11.30 -26.75
N ALA A 233 -11.09 -10.48 -27.80
CA ALA A 233 -12.06 -9.40 -27.98
C ALA A 233 -13.50 -9.93 -28.09
N ALA A 234 -13.70 -11.02 -28.84
CA ALA A 234 -15.01 -11.68 -28.94
C ALA A 234 -15.49 -12.25 -27.60
N ALA A 235 -14.59 -12.79 -26.78
CA ALA A 235 -14.94 -13.30 -25.45
C ALA A 235 -15.29 -12.20 -24.43
N LEU A 236 -14.82 -10.96 -24.65
CA LEU A 236 -15.18 -9.81 -23.82
C LEU A 236 -16.57 -9.26 -24.15
N ASP A 237 -17.03 -9.45 -25.39
CA ASP A 237 -18.32 -8.93 -25.86
C ASP A 237 -18.45 -7.41 -25.59
N ASP A 238 -19.47 -6.98 -24.84
CA ASP A 238 -19.70 -5.57 -24.48
C ASP A 238 -18.76 -5.03 -23.38
N ILE A 239 -17.89 -5.87 -22.80
CA ILE A 239 -17.02 -5.49 -21.70
C ILE A 239 -15.84 -4.67 -22.21
N ALA A 240 -15.73 -3.43 -21.73
CA ALA A 240 -14.71 -2.52 -22.24
C ALA A 240 -13.28 -2.99 -21.93
N HIS A 241 -12.51 -3.24 -22.98
CA HIS A 241 -11.11 -3.68 -22.88
C HIS A 241 -10.16 -2.50 -22.67
N LYS A 242 -9.46 -2.49 -21.54
CA LYS A 242 -8.35 -1.59 -21.24
C LYS A 242 -7.03 -2.33 -21.31
N ARG A 243 -6.01 -1.67 -21.85
CA ARG A 243 -4.64 -2.18 -21.90
C ARG A 243 -3.68 -1.27 -21.18
N THR A 244 -2.63 -1.87 -20.63
CA THR A 244 -1.56 -1.12 -19.99
C THR A 244 -0.82 -0.25 -21.01
N ARG A 245 -0.34 0.93 -20.58
CA ARG A 245 0.44 1.79 -21.49
C ARG A 245 1.81 1.15 -21.75
N PRO A 246 2.26 1.06 -23.02
CA PRO A 246 3.58 0.53 -23.36
C PRO A 246 4.70 1.20 -22.55
N TYR A 247 5.70 0.42 -22.14
CA TYR A 247 6.90 0.87 -21.41
C TYR A 247 6.67 1.64 -20.11
N ARG A 248 5.42 1.72 -19.63
CA ARG A 248 5.06 2.14 -18.28
C ARG A 248 4.36 0.99 -17.57
N PRO A 249 5.10 -0.08 -17.19
CA PRO A 249 4.60 -0.98 -16.17
C PRO A 249 4.40 -0.11 -14.93
N ALA A 250 3.15 0.27 -14.68
CA ALA A 250 2.84 1.11 -13.55
C ALA A 250 3.32 0.40 -12.29
N GLY A 251 3.77 1.14 -11.27
CA GLY A 251 4.32 0.55 -10.05
C GLY A 251 3.41 -0.50 -9.37
N HIS A 252 2.11 -0.51 -9.70
CA HIS A 252 1.12 -1.50 -9.26
C HIS A 252 1.16 -2.85 -9.99
N GLN A 253 1.79 -2.95 -11.17
CA GLN A 253 1.93 -4.19 -11.97
C GLN A 253 3.29 -4.87 -11.78
N ARG A 254 4.35 -4.14 -11.40
CA ARG A 254 5.68 -4.73 -11.17
C ARG A 254 5.78 -5.51 -9.86
N GLN A 255 4.93 -5.21 -8.89
CA GLN A 255 4.72 -6.08 -7.75
C GLN A 255 3.67 -7.08 -8.20
N GLY A 256 4.05 -8.32 -8.48
CA GLY A 256 3.10 -9.38 -8.76
C GLY A 256 2.02 -9.35 -7.67
N ARG A 257 0.82 -8.91 -8.02
CA ARG A 257 -0.35 -8.86 -7.14
C ARG A 257 -0.91 -10.27 -6.87
N THR A 258 -0.07 -11.30 -6.97
CA THR A 258 -0.41 -12.61 -6.44
C THR A 258 -0.29 -12.62 -4.91
N LEU A 259 0.60 -11.82 -4.29
CA LEU A 259 0.69 -11.64 -2.82
C LEU A 259 1.43 -10.32 -2.50
N PRO A 260 0.95 -9.47 -1.57
CA PRO A 260 1.72 -8.31 -1.09
C PRO A 260 2.99 -8.77 -0.36
N PRO A 261 4.19 -8.22 -0.65
CA PRO A 261 5.33 -8.35 0.24
C PRO A 261 5.26 -7.21 1.27
N ASP A 262 4.45 -7.37 2.32
CA ASP A 262 4.62 -6.59 3.54
C ASP A 262 4.75 -7.54 4.75
N PRO A 263 5.91 -7.58 5.43
CA PRO A 263 6.14 -8.42 6.60
C PRO A 263 5.53 -7.86 7.90
N ALA A 264 4.77 -6.76 7.86
CA ALA A 264 4.21 -6.12 9.05
C ALA A 264 2.68 -6.09 9.04
N ARG A 265 2.10 -7.27 9.33
CA ARG A 265 0.72 -7.60 9.75
C ARG A 265 0.29 -8.83 8.97
N GLY A 266 0.57 -10.00 9.56
CA GLY A 266 -0.03 -11.25 9.12
C GLY A 266 -1.54 -11.14 9.21
N MET A 267 -2.20 -10.83 8.09
CA MET A 267 -3.44 -11.53 7.81
C MET A 267 -2.98 -12.91 7.36
N GLY A 268 -3.01 -13.86 8.29
CA GLY A 268 -3.16 -15.25 7.90
C GLY A 268 -4.32 -15.35 6.91
N LEU A 269 -4.30 -16.36 6.04
CA LEU A 269 -5.48 -16.74 5.28
C LEU A 269 -6.68 -16.63 6.22
N ARG A 270 -7.66 -15.78 5.90
CA ARG A 270 -8.91 -15.78 6.65
C ARG A 270 -9.38 -17.24 6.67
N PRO A 271 -9.66 -17.86 7.83
CA PRO A 271 -9.88 -19.30 7.94
C PRO A 271 -11.13 -19.83 7.20
N PHE A 272 -11.74 -19.02 6.34
CA PHE A 272 -13.01 -19.30 5.68
C PHE A 272 -13.01 -19.07 4.16
N LEU A 273 -11.84 -19.06 3.49
CA LEU A 273 -11.85 -19.32 2.05
C LEU A 273 -12.04 -20.81 1.83
N ARG A 274 -13.31 -21.21 1.64
CA ARG A 274 -13.67 -22.56 1.21
C ARG A 274 -13.08 -22.74 -0.18
N GLN A 275 -11.93 -23.39 -0.27
CA GLN A 275 -11.37 -23.85 -1.53
C GLN A 275 -12.38 -24.86 -2.10
N GLN A 276 -13.16 -24.46 -3.09
CA GLN A 276 -14.04 -25.40 -3.76
C GLN A 276 -13.15 -26.37 -4.55
N LEU A 277 -13.12 -27.62 -4.09
CA LEU A 277 -12.51 -28.72 -4.83
C LEU A 277 -13.26 -28.88 -6.16
N ARG A 278 -12.51 -29.34 -7.18
CA ARG A 278 -12.97 -29.65 -8.53
C ARG A 278 -14.40 -30.21 -8.53
N THR A 279 -15.24 -29.74 -9.45
CA THR A 279 -16.43 -30.48 -9.90
C THR A 279 -15.99 -31.91 -10.20
N GLY A 280 -16.40 -32.87 -9.38
CA GLY A 280 -16.03 -34.26 -9.52
C GLY A 280 -16.64 -34.82 -10.81
N SER A 281 -15.83 -35.08 -11.81
CA SER A 281 -16.15 -36.08 -12.82
C SER A 281 -15.64 -37.41 -12.27
N GLY A 282 -16.56 -38.22 -11.74
CA GLY A 282 -16.27 -39.63 -11.52
C GLY A 282 -15.85 -40.25 -12.85
N LEU A 283 -14.64 -40.80 -12.92
CA LEU A 283 -14.29 -41.85 -13.85
C LEU A 283 -14.54 -43.16 -13.10
N PRO A 284 -15.63 -43.90 -13.33
CA PRO A 284 -15.74 -45.23 -12.80
C PRO A 284 -14.89 -46.17 -13.66
N ALA A 285 -14.04 -46.91 -12.94
CA ALA A 285 -13.49 -48.23 -13.26
C ALA A 285 -12.66 -48.39 -14.56
N LEU A 286 -11.38 -48.68 -14.33
CA LEU A 286 -10.51 -49.47 -15.20
C LEU A 286 -11.23 -50.77 -15.61
N ALA A 287 -11.50 -50.95 -16.91
CA ALA A 287 -11.74 -52.27 -17.46
C ALA A 287 -10.38 -52.99 -17.55
N ALA A 288 -10.25 -54.11 -16.83
CA ALA A 288 -9.17 -55.06 -17.02
C ALA A 288 -9.39 -55.81 -18.36
N PRO A 289 -8.33 -56.09 -19.13
CA PRO A 289 -8.46 -56.81 -20.39
C PRO A 289 -8.68 -58.32 -20.14
N LEU A 290 -9.63 -58.90 -20.88
CA LEU A 290 -9.51 -60.26 -21.40
C LEU A 290 -8.79 -60.19 -22.74
#